data_AF-A0A941LDQ0-F1
#
_entry.id   AF-A0A941LDQ0-F1
#
_cell.length_a   1.000
_cell.length_b   1.000
_cell.length_c   1.000
_cell.angle_alpha   90.00
_cell.angle_beta   90.00
_cell.angle_gamma   90.00
#
_symmetry.space_group_name_H-M   'P 1'
#
loop_
_entity.id
_entity.type
_entity.pdbx_description
1 polymer ?
#
loop_
_entity_poly.entity_id
_entity_poly.type
_entity_poly.pdbx_seq_one_letter_code
_entity_poly.pdbx_strand_id
1 'polypeptide(L)'
;MEKTLNRLSIFQVRCQLCTARFQARRPGNRVTSQAFDRREYRRLPANFAATLILDQPAAGGFITDISMGGCALQATTMLPRGTFVKFVLHAPEGQPDIKVDSAMICSVQPQSIGVKFLEFDPEDKQRMGQLMLGLLAHQQAPPRISSRS
;
A
#
# COMPACT_ATOMS: atom_id res chain seq x y z
N MET A 1 -4.28 41.65 -20.47
CA MET A 1 -5.36 40.78 -19.95
C MET A 1 -4.79 39.36 -19.80
N GLU A 2 -4.15 39.07 -18.67
CA GLU A 2 -3.65 37.71 -18.40
C GLU A 2 -4.73 36.88 -17.71
N LYS A 3 -5.23 35.86 -18.42
CA LYS A 3 -6.11 34.84 -17.83
C LYS A 3 -5.23 33.82 -17.11
N THR A 4 -5.02 33.99 -15.80
CA THR A 4 -4.44 32.95 -14.95
C THR A 4 -5.45 31.80 -14.81
N LEU A 5 -5.34 30.79 -15.67
CA LEU A 5 -6.10 29.54 -15.55
C LEU A 5 -5.52 28.72 -14.39
N ASN A 6 -6.10 28.89 -13.20
CA ASN A 6 -5.79 28.05 -12.04
C ASN A 6 -6.33 26.63 -12.28
N ARG A 7 -5.50 25.74 -12.85
CA ARG A 7 -5.87 24.35 -13.13
C ARG A 7 -5.77 23.52 -11.84
N LEU A 8 -6.85 23.51 -11.08
CA LEU A 8 -7.01 22.65 -9.89
C LEU A 8 -7.36 21.24 -10.33
N SER A 9 -6.52 20.25 -10.00
CA SER A 9 -6.86 18.84 -10.19
C SER A 9 -7.55 18.30 -8.94
N ILE A 10 -8.71 17.65 -9.12
CA ILE A 10 -9.49 17.01 -8.05
C ILE A 10 -9.17 15.50 -8.08
N PHE A 11 -8.85 14.94 -6.92
CA PHE A 11 -8.54 13.53 -6.75
C PHE A 11 -9.42 12.90 -5.66
N GLN A 12 -9.79 11.64 -5.87
CA GLN A 12 -10.42 10.81 -4.84
C GLN A 12 -9.35 10.10 -4.03
N VAL A 13 -9.41 10.25 -2.72
CA VAL A 13 -8.48 9.66 -1.77
C VAL A 13 -9.26 9.03 -0.62
N ARG A 14 -8.65 8.06 0.05
CA ARG A 14 -9.22 7.29 1.15
C ARG A 14 -8.30 7.37 2.36
N CYS A 15 -8.92 7.46 3.53
CA CYS A 15 -8.19 7.45 4.79
C CYS A 15 -7.72 6.02 5.10
N GLN A 16 -6.48 5.84 5.54
CA GLN A 16 -5.96 4.52 5.92
C GLN A 16 -6.75 3.89 7.07
N LEU A 17 -7.30 4.69 7.99
CA LEU A 17 -7.87 4.15 9.22
C LEU A 17 -9.38 3.91 9.09
N CYS A 18 -10.13 4.92 8.65
CA CYS A 18 -11.58 4.80 8.53
C CYS A 18 -12.04 4.38 7.13
N THR A 19 -11.14 4.29 6.14
CA THR A 19 -11.45 3.96 4.72
C THR A 19 -12.42 4.90 4.01
N ALA A 20 -12.86 5.97 4.69
CA ALA A 20 -13.74 6.99 4.15
C ALA A 20 -13.08 7.69 2.97
N ARG A 21 -13.89 7.99 1.95
CA ARG A 21 -13.48 8.72 0.75
C ARG A 21 -13.59 10.22 0.97
N PHE A 22 -12.58 10.95 0.52
CA PHE A 22 -12.57 12.40 0.50
C PHE A 22 -11.98 12.92 -0.81
N GLN A 23 -12.28 14.17 -1.13
CA GLN A 23 -11.73 14.85 -2.30
C GLN A 23 -10.54 15.70 -1.89
N ALA A 24 -9.38 15.45 -2.50
CA ALA A 24 -8.22 16.31 -2.36
C ALA A 24 -8.09 17.21 -3.59
N ARG A 25 -7.86 18.51 -3.35
CA ARG A 25 -7.55 19.48 -4.41
C ARG A 25 -6.08 19.85 -4.29
N ARG A 26 -5.32 19.73 -5.37
CA ARG A 26 -3.93 20.22 -5.39
C ARG A 26 -3.81 21.39 -6.37
N PRO A 27 -3.22 22.53 -5.94
CA PRO A 27 -2.85 23.61 -6.84
C PRO A 27 -1.90 23.09 -7.91
N GLY A 28 -2.31 23.16 -9.18
CA GLY A 28 -1.59 22.58 -10.30
C GLY A 28 -0.46 23.49 -10.78
N ASN A 29 0.71 23.42 -10.14
CA ASN A 29 1.94 24.04 -10.65
C ASN A 29 3.21 23.18 -10.49
N ARG A 30 3.09 21.91 -10.07
CA ARG A 30 4.21 20.97 -10.13
C ARG A 30 4.08 20.11 -11.37
N VAL A 31 4.80 20.50 -12.42
CA VAL A 31 5.11 19.65 -13.58
C VAL A 31 6.04 18.53 -13.10
N THR A 32 5.47 17.53 -12.46
CA THR A 32 6.15 16.25 -12.24
C THR A 32 5.68 15.33 -13.36
N SER A 33 6.60 14.79 -14.16
CA SER A 33 6.31 13.84 -15.24
C SER A 33 5.71 12.50 -14.76
N GLN A 34 5.49 12.36 -13.44
CA GLN A 34 4.71 11.26 -12.89
C GLN A 34 3.27 11.37 -13.37
N ALA A 35 2.86 10.41 -14.21
CA ALA A 35 1.46 10.10 -14.46
C ALA A 35 0.68 10.22 -13.15
N PHE A 36 -0.36 11.06 -13.16
CA PHE A 36 -1.14 11.39 -11.97
C PHE A 36 -1.42 10.13 -11.15
N ASP A 37 -0.92 10.10 -9.92
CA ASP A 37 -1.09 8.97 -9.01
C ASP A 37 -2.58 8.78 -8.70
N ARG A 38 -3.22 7.80 -9.36
CA ARG A 38 -4.65 7.47 -9.20
C ARG A 38 -4.92 6.64 -7.94
N ARG A 39 -3.92 6.43 -7.07
CA ARG A 39 -4.10 5.65 -5.84
C ARG A 39 -5.02 6.37 -4.88
N GLU A 40 -6.05 5.66 -4.44
CA GLU A 40 -6.97 6.17 -3.42
C GLU A 40 -6.32 6.14 -2.03
N TYR A 41 -5.49 5.15 -1.72
CA TYR A 41 -4.75 5.09 -0.46
C TYR A 41 -3.31 5.54 -0.63
N ARG A 42 -2.78 6.28 0.37
CA ARG A 42 -1.33 6.53 0.48
C ARG A 42 -0.61 5.20 0.68
N ARG A 43 0.54 4.99 0.03
CA ARG A 43 1.42 3.85 0.32
C ARG A 43 2.42 4.22 1.40
N LEU A 44 2.55 3.37 2.40
CA LEU A 44 3.48 3.50 3.51
C LEU A 44 4.66 2.57 3.24
N PRO A 45 5.91 3.06 3.30
CA PRO A 45 7.08 2.19 3.24
C PRO A 45 6.99 1.11 4.33
N ALA A 46 7.31 -0.11 3.96
CA ALA A 46 7.27 -1.26 4.84
C ALA A 46 8.36 -2.26 4.46
N ASN A 47 8.68 -3.18 5.38
CA ASN A 47 9.58 -4.29 5.14
C ASN A 47 9.09 -5.50 5.93
N PHE A 48 8.07 -6.18 5.41
CA PHE A 48 7.48 -7.37 6.00
C PHE A 48 7.57 -8.53 5.02
N ALA A 49 7.83 -9.74 5.52
CA ALA A 49 7.70 -10.94 4.71
C ALA A 49 6.21 -11.20 4.42
N ALA A 50 5.91 -11.72 3.24
CA ALA A 50 4.56 -12.11 2.88
C ALA A 50 4.55 -13.30 1.91
N THR A 51 3.42 -14.00 1.91
CA THR A 51 3.19 -15.16 1.06
C THR A 51 1.88 -15.02 0.29
N LEU A 52 1.93 -15.30 -1.01
CA LEU A 52 0.78 -15.46 -1.90
C LEU A 52 0.46 -16.96 -1.97
N ILE A 53 -0.72 -17.35 -1.52
CA ILE A 53 -1.18 -18.73 -1.51
C ILE A 53 -2.11 -18.93 -2.72
N LEU A 54 -1.70 -19.86 -3.57
CA LEU A 54 -2.43 -20.41 -4.72
C LEU A 54 -2.32 -21.95 -4.64
N ASP A 55 -3.22 -22.67 -5.31
CA ASP A 55 -3.37 -24.13 -5.22
C ASP A 55 -2.08 -24.95 -5.44
N GLN A 56 -1.04 -24.38 -6.07
CA GLN A 56 0.42 -24.58 -5.83
C GLN A 56 1.24 -24.07 -7.03
N PRO A 57 2.53 -23.67 -6.87
CA PRO A 57 3.23 -23.41 -5.61
C PRO A 57 2.99 -21.98 -5.07
N ALA A 58 3.06 -21.83 -3.75
CA ALA A 58 2.98 -20.52 -3.09
C ALA A 58 4.18 -19.63 -3.47
N ALA A 59 3.93 -18.34 -3.67
CA ALA A 59 4.96 -17.35 -4.01
C ALA A 59 5.21 -16.43 -2.82
N GLY A 60 6.42 -16.47 -2.26
CA GLY A 60 6.86 -15.62 -1.15
C GLY A 60 7.60 -14.36 -1.61
N GLY A 61 7.71 -13.38 -0.72
CA GLY A 61 8.46 -12.15 -1.00
C GLY A 61 8.48 -11.17 0.18
N PHE A 62 9.04 -9.99 -0.06
CA PHE A 62 9.04 -8.88 0.90
C PHE A 62 8.19 -7.73 0.39
N ILE A 63 7.36 -7.19 1.26
CA ILE A 63 6.57 -6.00 0.99
C ILE A 63 7.48 -4.78 1.05
N THR A 64 7.49 -3.96 0.00
CA THR A 64 8.26 -2.70 -0.04
C THR A 64 7.40 -1.49 0.36
N ASP A 65 6.11 -1.57 0.05
CA ASP A 65 5.13 -0.58 0.47
C ASP A 65 3.74 -1.22 0.63
N ILE A 66 2.92 -0.65 1.52
CA ILE A 66 1.61 -1.17 1.89
C ILE A 66 0.58 -0.06 2.13
N SER A 67 -0.68 -0.41 1.97
CA SER A 67 -1.86 0.39 2.31
C SER A 67 -3.02 -0.54 2.67
N MET A 68 -4.12 0.03 3.16
CA MET A 68 -5.37 -0.76 3.30
C MET A 68 -5.89 -1.36 1.99
N GLY A 69 -5.51 -0.79 0.84
CA GLY A 69 -5.97 -1.25 -0.48
C GLY A 69 -5.07 -2.30 -1.15
N GLY A 70 -3.89 -2.58 -0.60
CA GLY A 70 -2.91 -3.45 -1.26
C GLY A 70 -1.47 -3.06 -0.96
N CYS A 71 -0.55 -3.80 -1.57
CA CYS A 71 0.90 -3.65 -1.39
C CYS A 71 1.69 -3.82 -2.69
N ALA A 72 2.96 -3.45 -2.67
CA ALA A 72 3.96 -3.95 -3.62
C ALA A 72 4.78 -5.06 -2.96
N LEU A 73 4.89 -6.19 -3.63
CA LEU A 73 5.65 -7.36 -3.19
C LEU A 73 6.85 -7.54 -4.10
N GLN A 74 8.05 -7.51 -3.54
CA GLN A 74 9.25 -7.97 -4.21
C GLN A 74 9.31 -9.49 -4.09
N ALA A 75 9.20 -10.17 -5.23
CA ALA A 75 9.15 -11.63 -5.32
C ALA A 75 10.02 -12.11 -6.49
N THR A 76 10.46 -13.37 -6.44
CA THR A 76 11.18 -14.02 -7.55
C THR A 76 10.23 -14.74 -8.49
N THR A 77 9.16 -15.33 -7.94
CA THR A 77 8.10 -15.97 -8.71
C THR A 77 7.04 -14.94 -9.10
N MET A 78 6.90 -14.68 -10.40
CA MET A 78 5.88 -13.79 -10.94
C MET A 78 4.56 -14.53 -11.15
N LEU A 79 3.47 -13.96 -10.66
CA LEU A 79 2.12 -14.44 -10.95
C LEU A 79 1.47 -13.58 -12.03
N PRO A 80 0.63 -14.14 -12.93
CA PRO A 80 -0.08 -13.37 -13.93
C PRO A 80 -0.96 -12.27 -13.33
N ARG A 81 -1.10 -11.16 -14.04
CA ARG A 81 -2.06 -10.11 -13.69
C ARG A 81 -3.48 -10.65 -13.79
N GLY A 82 -4.33 -10.30 -12.83
CA GLY A 82 -5.71 -10.79 -12.73
C GLY A 82 -5.85 -12.07 -11.91
N THR A 83 -4.76 -12.73 -11.54
CA THR A 83 -4.80 -13.91 -10.67
C THR A 83 -5.30 -13.52 -9.28
N PHE A 84 -6.26 -14.31 -8.78
CA PHE A 84 -6.74 -14.21 -7.41
C PHE A 84 -5.95 -15.16 -6.51
N VAL A 85 -5.60 -14.69 -5.33
CA VAL A 85 -4.80 -15.41 -4.34
C VAL A 85 -5.29 -15.09 -2.94
N LYS A 86 -5.01 -15.99 -2.00
CA LYS A 86 -4.96 -15.60 -0.58
C LYS A 86 -3.63 -14.94 -0.31
N PHE A 87 -3.61 -13.94 0.55
CA PHE A 87 -2.38 -13.24 0.91
C PHE A 87 -2.18 -13.28 2.42
N VAL A 88 -0.95 -13.54 2.84
CA VAL A 88 -0.55 -13.60 4.24
C VAL A 88 0.60 -12.64 4.44
N LEU A 89 0.42 -11.65 5.31
CA LEU A 89 1.49 -10.79 5.82
C LEU A 89 2.00 -11.40 7.11
N HIS A 90 3.29 -11.72 7.13
CA HIS A 90 3.92 -12.32 8.30
C HIS A 90 4.24 -11.28 9.34
N ALA A 91 3.68 -11.46 10.54
CA ALA A 91 3.92 -10.56 11.64
C ALA A 91 5.29 -10.83 12.29
N PRO A 92 5.91 -9.84 12.95
CA PRO A 92 7.07 -10.09 13.80
C PRO A 92 6.74 -11.09 14.92
N GLU A 93 7.75 -11.81 15.41
CA GLU A 93 7.59 -12.92 16.37
C GLU A 93 6.61 -12.62 17.51
N GLY A 94 5.72 -13.59 17.79
CA GLY A 94 4.73 -13.52 18.85
C GLY A 94 3.39 -12.87 18.48
N GLN A 95 3.26 -12.30 17.29
CA GLN A 95 1.99 -11.77 16.77
C GLN A 95 1.39 -12.69 15.69
N PRO A 96 0.05 -12.76 15.59
CA PRO A 96 -0.59 -13.55 14.54
C PRO A 96 -0.47 -12.85 13.18
N ASP A 97 -0.16 -13.63 12.15
CA ASP A 97 -0.13 -13.19 10.75
C ASP A 97 -1.46 -12.55 10.33
N ILE A 98 -1.37 -11.54 9.47
CA ILE A 98 -2.55 -10.85 8.93
C ILE A 98 -2.91 -11.46 7.58
N LYS A 99 -4.14 -11.96 7.46
CA LYS A 99 -4.63 -12.63 6.26
C LYS A 99 -5.55 -11.73 5.44
N VAL A 100 -5.52 -11.94 4.14
CA VAL A 100 -6.44 -11.35 3.16
C VAL A 100 -7.02 -12.52 2.38
N ASP A 101 -8.32 -12.76 2.56
CA ASP A 101 -9.00 -13.93 2.00
C ASP A 101 -9.08 -13.90 0.48
N SER A 102 -9.15 -12.69 -0.09
CA SER A 102 -9.12 -12.49 -1.52
C SER A 102 -8.29 -11.26 -1.87
N ALA A 103 -7.24 -11.50 -2.64
CA ALA A 103 -6.40 -10.48 -3.23
C ALA A 103 -6.20 -10.77 -4.72
N MET A 104 -5.95 -9.73 -5.52
CA MET A 104 -5.72 -9.85 -6.95
C MET A 104 -4.39 -9.25 -7.35
N ILE A 105 -3.64 -9.95 -8.20
CA ILE A 105 -2.45 -9.40 -8.84
C ILE A 105 -2.85 -8.30 -9.81
N CYS A 106 -2.54 -7.04 -9.48
CA CYS A 106 -3.01 -5.88 -10.24
C CYS A 106 -1.95 -5.28 -11.18
N SER A 107 -0.67 -5.57 -10.95
CA SER A 107 0.45 -5.19 -11.83
C SER A 107 1.61 -6.15 -11.68
N VAL A 108 2.41 -6.33 -12.74
CA VAL A 108 3.62 -7.15 -12.73
C VAL A 108 4.75 -6.33 -13.35
N GLN A 109 5.90 -6.31 -12.68
CA GLN A 109 7.15 -5.68 -13.09
C GLN A 109 8.27 -6.71 -12.90
N PRO A 110 9.46 -6.54 -13.51
CA PRO A 110 10.50 -7.58 -13.52
C PRO A 110 10.92 -8.15 -12.15
N GLN A 111 10.77 -7.38 -11.07
CA GLN A 111 11.14 -7.79 -9.71
C GLN A 111 10.05 -7.45 -8.67
N SER A 112 8.87 -7.04 -9.12
CA SER A 112 7.82 -6.58 -8.21
C SER A 112 6.43 -6.87 -8.75
N ILE A 113 5.54 -7.25 -7.84
CA ILE A 113 4.15 -7.53 -8.11
C ILE A 113 3.30 -6.57 -7.29
N GLY A 114 2.32 -5.94 -7.93
CA GLY A 114 1.29 -5.19 -7.23
C GLY A 114 0.17 -6.11 -6.82
N VAL A 115 -0.15 -6.14 -5.53
CA VAL A 115 -1.24 -6.95 -4.97
C VAL A 115 -2.32 -6.00 -4.49
N LYS A 116 -3.57 -6.21 -4.95
CA LYS A 116 -4.74 -5.45 -4.52
C LYS A 116 -5.55 -6.30 -3.55
N PHE A 117 -5.80 -5.78 -2.35
CA PHE A 117 -6.64 -6.45 -1.37
C PHE A 117 -8.12 -6.21 -1.71
N LEU A 118 -8.92 -7.27 -1.68
CA LEU A 118 -10.34 -7.23 -2.03
C LEU A 118 -11.21 -7.53 -0.81
N GLU A 119 -10.83 -8.56 -0.05
CA GLU A 119 -11.62 -9.06 1.07
C GLU A 119 -10.71 -9.46 2.24
N PHE A 120 -11.19 -9.15 3.44
CA PHE A 120 -10.57 -9.48 4.71
C PHE A 120 -11.65 -10.05 5.63
N ASP A 121 -11.28 -11.02 6.44
CA ASP A 121 -11.94 -11.25 7.72
C ASP A 121 -11.92 -9.96 8.58
N PRO A 122 -13.00 -9.65 9.34
CA PRO A 122 -13.06 -8.45 10.17
C PRO A 122 -11.91 -8.30 11.17
N GLU A 123 -11.43 -9.38 11.79
CA GLU A 123 -10.34 -9.33 12.76
C GLU A 123 -9.00 -9.02 12.08
N ASP A 124 -8.75 -9.64 10.94
CA ASP A 124 -7.57 -9.34 10.11
C ASP A 124 -7.60 -7.91 9.58
N LYS A 125 -8.77 -7.41 9.17
CA LYS A 125 -8.96 -6.02 8.76
C LYS A 125 -8.63 -5.04 9.89
N GLN A 126 -9.07 -5.35 11.11
CA GLN A 126 -8.74 -4.54 12.29
C GLN A 126 -7.23 -4.54 12.56
N ARG A 127 -6.58 -5.71 12.51
CA ARG A 127 -5.12 -5.83 12.67
C ARG A 127 -4.35 -5.08 11.58
N MET A 128 -4.81 -5.15 10.33
CA MET A 128 -4.24 -4.34 9.24
C MET A 128 -4.37 -2.83 9.52
N GLY A 129 -5.51 -2.39 10.05
CA GLY A 129 -5.71 -1.00 10.48
C GLY A 129 -4.73 -0.57 11.58
N GLN A 130 -4.48 -1.43 12.57
CA GLN A 130 -3.49 -1.17 13.62
C GLN A 130 -2.07 -1.11 13.06
N LEU A 131 -1.73 -1.99 12.12
CA LEU A 131 -0.45 -1.92 11.42
C LEU A 131 -0.30 -0.60 10.67
N MET A 132 -1.32 -0.15 9.94
CA MET A 132 -1.28 1.13 9.22
C MET A 132 -1.11 2.32 10.19
N LEU A 133 -1.78 2.29 11.34
CA LEU A 133 -1.63 3.31 12.38
C LEU A 133 -0.19 3.34 12.92
N GLY A 134 0.38 2.18 13.23
CA GLY A 134 1.76 2.06 13.67
C GLY A 134 2.75 2.64 12.63
N LEU A 135 2.62 2.26 11.36
CA LEU A 135 3.48 2.78 10.29
C LEU A 135 3.35 4.30 10.08
N LEU A 136 2.15 4.86 10.24
CA LEU A 136 1.92 6.30 10.15
C LEU A 136 2.61 7.05 11.30
N ALA A 137 2.49 6.54 12.53
CA ALA A 137 3.12 7.16 13.70
C ALA A 137 4.65 7.22 13.57
N HIS A 138 5.28 6.15 13.07
CA HIS A 138 6.74 6.11 12.87
C HIS A 138 7.22 7.10 11.79
N GLN A 139 6.44 7.36 10.75
CA GLN A 139 6.78 8.34 9.71
C GLN A 139 6.61 9.80 10.15
N GLN A 140 5.87 10.04 11.24
CA GLN A 140 5.64 11.38 11.79
C GLN A 140 6.64 11.76 12.88
N ALA A 141 7.45 10.82 13.38
CA ALA A 141 8.49 11.13 14.34
C ALA A 141 9.49 12.14 13.73
N PRO A 142 9.78 13.27 14.40
CA PRO A 142 10.79 14.21 13.90
C PRO A 142 12.15 13.48 13.75
N PRO A 143 12.98 13.86 12.76
CA PRO A 143 14.28 13.23 12.59
C PRO A 143 15.05 13.32 13.92
N ARG A 144 15.55 12.18 14.42
CA ARG A 144 16.45 12.19 15.57
C ARG A 144 17.69 12.97 15.16
N ILE A 145 17.81 14.21 15.63
CA ILE A 145 19.02 15.00 15.51
C ILE A 145 20.06 14.25 16.33
N SER A 146 20.91 13.46 15.66
CA SER A 146 22.11 12.93 16.28
C SER A 146 23.02 14.12 16.58
N SER A 147 23.04 14.53 17.85
CA SER A 147 24.08 15.41 18.36
C SER A 147 25.39 14.64 18.31
N ARG A 148 26.19 14.88 17.25
CA ARG A 148 27.61 14.50 17.26
C ARG A 148 28.26 15.21 18.45
N SER A 149 28.75 14.40 19.39
CA SER A 149 29.75 14.81 20.39
C SER A 149 31.13 14.80 19.74
#